data_AF-A0A7V2KTV8-F1
#
_entry.id   AF-A0A7V2KTV8-F1
#
_cell.length_a   1.000
_cell.length_b   1.000
_cell.length_c   1.000
_cell.angle_alpha   90.00
_cell.angle_beta   90.00
_cell.angle_gamma   90.00
#
_symmetry.space_group_name_H-M   'P 1'
#
loop_
_entity.id
_entity.type
_entity.pdbx_description
1 polymer ?
#
loop_
_entity_poly.entity_id
_entity_poly.type
_entity_poly.pdbx_seq_one_letter_code
_entity_poly.pdbx_strand_id
1 'polypeptide(L)'
;MKGSAFSKWLSLAFTSPLVYVELVAAVLVLVGWIVSWYFELSGAAKLLVWMVPLTILVTSAIVGFCYATYSLLSQDERGSGVTRVASGLPSGARPCIRFLGWEATEAPLISPQGREMQITERPWLTRLTFANEPDLPTSDLMAHKVAGHVEFYDASRDSFFFGMVGQWSSDVEGETDTIAVSQIDISSDATPYYLNLVLKYDVDEECYGINNDTAVRAPADWRDEKRKLGQGLYTVKVMLHGTNVAETFWFGLINRGIGQRVRILQIST
;
A
#
# COMPACT_ATOMS: atom_id res chain seq x y z
N MET A 1 -13.37 -24.49 12.03
CA MET A 1 -12.53 -23.45 11.38
C MET A 1 -12.54 -23.44 9.85
N LYS A 2 -13.31 -24.28 9.12
CA LYS A 2 -13.32 -24.28 7.64
C LYS A 2 -14.15 -23.16 6.96
N GLY A 3 -14.95 -22.41 7.72
CA GLY A 3 -15.87 -21.41 7.17
C GLY A 3 -15.22 -20.14 6.63
N SER A 4 -14.08 -19.69 7.19
CA SER A 4 -13.52 -18.36 6.86
C SER A 4 -12.75 -18.32 5.54
N ALA A 5 -12.16 -19.43 5.10
CA ALA A 5 -11.42 -19.48 3.84
C ALA A 5 -12.37 -19.50 2.64
N PHE A 6 -13.44 -20.28 2.72
CA PHE A 6 -14.47 -20.35 1.68
C PHE A 6 -15.20 -19.03 1.51
N SER A 7 -15.58 -18.36 2.61
CA SER A 7 -16.25 -17.05 2.53
C SER A 7 -15.36 -15.97 1.89
N LYS A 8 -14.06 -15.97 2.22
CA LYS A 8 -13.08 -15.05 1.61
C LYS A 8 -12.86 -15.32 0.11
N TRP A 9 -12.73 -16.60 -0.26
CA TRP A 9 -12.63 -16.99 -1.67
C TRP A 9 -13.86 -16.54 -2.46
N LEU A 10 -15.05 -16.79 -1.90
CA LEU A 10 -16.31 -16.41 -2.53
C LEU A 10 -16.42 -14.88 -2.68
N SER A 11 -16.06 -14.10 -1.65
CA SER A 11 -16.07 -12.65 -1.76
C SER A 11 -15.12 -12.16 -2.86
N LEU A 12 -13.91 -12.72 -2.97
CA LEU A 12 -12.93 -12.32 -3.98
C LEU A 12 -13.41 -12.63 -5.40
N ALA A 13 -14.03 -13.80 -5.60
CA ALA A 13 -14.60 -14.19 -6.88
C ALA A 13 -15.68 -13.18 -7.35
N PHE A 14 -16.49 -12.65 -6.42
CA PHE A 14 -17.62 -11.76 -6.71
C PHE A 14 -17.40 -10.27 -6.40
N THR A 15 -16.18 -9.81 -6.19
CA THR A 15 -15.87 -8.36 -5.99
C THR A 15 -15.13 -7.71 -7.16
N SER A 16 -14.77 -8.48 -8.18
CA SER A 16 -13.97 -7.99 -9.31
C SER A 16 -14.82 -7.30 -10.38
N PRO A 17 -14.25 -6.44 -11.25
CA PRO A 17 -14.95 -5.88 -12.41
C PRO A 17 -15.59 -6.92 -13.34
N LEU A 18 -15.23 -8.21 -13.22
CA LEU A 18 -15.89 -9.31 -13.93
C LEU A 18 -17.35 -9.49 -13.50
N VAL A 19 -17.74 -9.09 -12.29
CA VAL A 19 -19.12 -9.20 -11.79
C VAL A 19 -20.09 -8.38 -12.64
N TYR A 20 -19.65 -7.21 -13.11
CA TYR A 20 -20.45 -6.40 -14.04
C TYR A 20 -20.62 -7.11 -15.39
N VAL A 21 -19.56 -7.75 -15.89
CA VAL A 21 -19.60 -8.52 -17.14
C VAL A 21 -20.53 -9.73 -17.01
N GLU A 22 -20.46 -10.44 -15.88
CA GLU A 22 -21.34 -11.56 -15.58
C GLU A 22 -22.81 -11.13 -15.48
N LEU A 23 -23.09 -10.01 -14.81
CA LEU A 23 -24.46 -9.50 -14.66
C LEU A 23 -25.04 -9.07 -16.01
N VAL A 24 -24.26 -8.35 -16.82
CA VAL A 24 -24.67 -7.97 -18.19
C VAL A 24 -24.88 -9.21 -19.06
N ALA A 25 -23.97 -10.19 -19.01
CA ALA A 25 -24.10 -11.43 -19.77
C ALA A 25 -25.34 -12.22 -19.35
N ALA A 26 -25.64 -12.33 -18.05
CA ALA A 26 -26.84 -12.99 -17.54
C ALA A 26 -28.12 -12.31 -18.02
N VAL A 27 -28.16 -10.98 -18.03
CA VAL A 27 -29.29 -10.21 -18.58
C VAL A 27 -29.44 -10.48 -20.09
N LEU A 28 -28.34 -10.51 -20.84
CA LEU A 28 -28.36 -10.79 -22.28
C LEU A 28 -28.81 -12.22 -22.60
N VAL A 29 -28.43 -13.21 -21.79
CA VAL A 29 -28.94 -14.59 -21.91
C VAL A 29 -30.46 -14.60 -21.76
N LEU A 30 -30.99 -13.92 -20.73
CA LEU A 30 -32.42 -13.89 -20.42
C LEU A 30 -33.21 -13.15 -21.51
N VAL A 31 -32.71 -12.01 -22.00
CA VAL A 31 -33.30 -11.29 -23.12
C VAL A 31 -33.28 -12.13 -24.39
N GLY A 32 -32.15 -12.78 -24.70
CA GLY A 32 -32.03 -13.66 -25.85
C GLY A 32 -33.02 -14.82 -25.82
N TRP A 33 -33.26 -15.39 -24.62
CA TRP A 33 -34.26 -16.42 -24.40
C TRP A 33 -35.68 -15.94 -24.68
N ILE A 34 -36.06 -14.77 -24.16
CA ILE A 34 -37.37 -14.15 -24.40
C ILE A 34 -37.57 -13.85 -25.89
N VAL A 35 -36.59 -13.24 -26.55
CA VAL A 35 -36.65 -12.88 -27.97
C VAL A 35 -36.80 -14.13 -28.83
N SER A 36 -36.01 -15.17 -28.56
CA SER A 36 -36.12 -16.40 -29.33
C SER A 36 -37.45 -17.12 -29.13
N TRP A 37 -38.06 -17.01 -27.94
CA TRP A 37 -39.39 -17.56 -27.70
C TRP A 37 -40.46 -16.78 -28.47
N TYR A 38 -40.40 -15.44 -28.43
CA TYR A 38 -41.43 -14.57 -29.00
C TYR A 38 -41.43 -14.53 -30.54
N PHE A 39 -40.24 -14.55 -31.16
CA PHE A 39 -40.10 -14.42 -32.62
C PHE A 39 -39.95 -15.75 -33.36
N GLU A 40 -40.16 -16.89 -32.68
CA GLU A 40 -40.03 -18.24 -33.26
C GLU A 40 -38.73 -18.44 -34.07
N LEU A 41 -37.62 -17.85 -33.60
CA LEU A 41 -36.32 -17.99 -34.26
C LEU A 41 -36.00 -19.48 -34.43
N SER A 42 -35.56 -19.86 -35.63
CA SER A 42 -35.24 -21.25 -35.97
C SER A 42 -33.77 -21.38 -36.40
N GLY A 43 -33.26 -22.61 -36.29
CA GLY A 43 -31.91 -22.96 -36.75
C GLY A 43 -30.79 -22.20 -36.04
N ALA A 44 -29.81 -21.73 -36.83
CA ALA A 44 -28.57 -21.14 -36.33
C ALA A 44 -28.76 -19.78 -35.63
N ALA A 45 -29.74 -18.98 -36.05
CA ALA A 45 -30.03 -17.69 -35.43
C ALA A 45 -30.49 -17.85 -33.99
N LYS A 46 -31.32 -18.88 -33.75
CA LYS A 46 -31.76 -19.28 -32.41
C LYS A 46 -30.58 -19.55 -31.50
N LEU A 47 -29.67 -20.43 -31.96
CA LEU A 47 -28.47 -20.84 -31.21
C LEU A 47 -27.53 -19.67 -30.90
N LEU A 48 -27.27 -18.78 -31.85
CA LEU A 48 -26.34 -17.67 -31.64
C LEU A 48 -26.82 -16.67 -30.57
N VAL A 49 -28.13 -16.39 -30.53
CA VAL A 49 -28.72 -15.38 -29.65
C VAL A 49 -28.51 -15.69 -28.17
N TRP A 50 -28.50 -16.97 -27.77
CA TRP A 50 -28.24 -17.37 -26.38
C TRP A 50 -26.87 -17.99 -26.13
N MET A 51 -26.25 -18.65 -27.11
CA MET A 51 -24.95 -19.29 -26.86
C MET A 51 -23.83 -18.26 -26.68
N VAL A 52 -23.86 -17.13 -27.38
CA VAL A 52 -22.79 -16.12 -27.27
C VAL A 52 -22.77 -15.50 -25.86
N PRO A 53 -23.88 -14.95 -25.33
CA PRO A 53 -23.89 -14.44 -23.96
C PRO A 53 -23.60 -15.52 -22.91
N LEU A 54 -24.09 -16.74 -23.09
CA LEU A 54 -23.83 -17.85 -22.18
C LEU A 54 -22.35 -18.23 -22.15
N THR A 55 -21.67 -18.24 -23.30
CA THR A 55 -20.24 -18.53 -23.39
C THR A 55 -19.42 -17.46 -22.68
N ILE A 56 -19.80 -16.18 -22.82
CA ILE A 56 -19.15 -15.07 -22.11
C ILE A 56 -19.34 -15.21 -20.59
N LEU A 57 -20.56 -15.54 -20.15
CA LEU A 57 -20.87 -15.76 -18.74
C LEU A 57 -20.04 -16.91 -18.14
N VAL A 58 -19.98 -18.06 -18.82
CA VAL A 58 -19.23 -19.22 -18.33
C VAL A 58 -17.73 -18.96 -18.31
N THR A 59 -17.18 -18.36 -19.37
CA THR A 59 -15.74 -18.09 -19.44
C THR A 59 -15.29 -17.03 -18.42
N SER A 60 -16.08 -15.96 -18.23
CA SER A 60 -15.79 -14.93 -17.20
C SER A 60 -15.83 -15.51 -15.78
N ALA A 61 -16.82 -16.34 -15.46
CA ALA A 61 -16.92 -17.01 -14.16
C ALA A 61 -15.71 -17.92 -13.89
N ILE A 62 -15.29 -18.72 -14.87
CA ILE A 62 -14.10 -19.58 -14.74
C ILE A 62 -12.85 -18.74 -14.47
N VAL A 63 -12.66 -17.64 -15.21
CA VAL A 63 -11.52 -16.73 -15.00
C VAL A 63 -11.57 -16.10 -13.60
N GLY A 64 -12.74 -15.68 -13.14
CA GLY A 64 -12.95 -15.14 -11.80
C GLY A 64 -12.55 -16.13 -10.70
N PHE A 65 -12.98 -17.39 -10.83
CA PHE A 65 -12.62 -18.46 -9.89
C PHE A 65 -11.13 -18.79 -9.90
N CYS A 66 -10.50 -18.86 -11.07
CA CYS A 66 -9.06 -19.06 -11.20
C CYS A 66 -8.27 -17.91 -10.55
N TYR A 67 -8.69 -16.67 -10.79
CA TYR A 67 -8.06 -15.48 -10.20
C TYR A 67 -8.20 -15.45 -8.67
N ALA A 68 -9.39 -15.74 -8.14
CA ALA A 68 -9.62 -15.81 -6.69
C ALA A 68 -8.74 -16.89 -6.04
N THR A 69 -8.55 -18.02 -6.71
CA THR A 69 -7.69 -19.11 -6.23
C THR A 69 -6.22 -18.71 -6.24
N TYR A 70 -5.75 -18.10 -7.34
CA TYR A 70 -4.38 -17.60 -7.45
C TYR A 70 -4.06 -16.51 -6.42
N SER A 71 -4.99 -15.58 -6.18
CA SER A 71 -4.79 -14.51 -5.19
C SER A 71 -4.69 -15.05 -3.76
N LEU A 72 -5.47 -16.07 -3.40
CA LEU A 72 -5.34 -16.72 -2.08
C LEU A 72 -4.02 -17.48 -1.93
N LEU A 73 -3.62 -18.25 -2.95
CA LEU A 73 -2.35 -18.99 -2.91
C LEU A 73 -1.15 -18.05 -2.80
N SER A 74 -1.15 -16.95 -3.56
CA SER A 74 -0.08 -15.95 -3.49
C SER A 74 -0.04 -15.17 -2.16
N GLN A 75 -1.18 -15.02 -1.47
CA GLN A 75 -1.20 -14.48 -0.11
C GLN A 75 -0.58 -15.44 0.90
N ASP A 76 -0.81 -16.75 0.76
CA ASP A 76 -0.29 -17.77 1.69
C ASP A 76 1.23 -18.00 1.49
N GLU A 77 1.74 -17.89 0.27
CA GLU A 77 3.19 -17.89 0.00
C GLU A 77 3.87 -16.64 0.58
N ARG A 78 3.24 -15.46 0.49
CA ARG A 78 3.77 -14.23 1.11
C ARG A 78 3.72 -14.28 2.63
N GLY A 79 2.71 -14.93 3.23
CA GLY A 79 2.60 -15.09 4.68
C GLY A 79 3.55 -16.15 5.24
N SER A 80 3.62 -17.33 4.60
CA SER A 80 4.39 -18.46 5.11
C SER A 80 5.91 -18.31 4.95
N GLY A 81 6.37 -17.61 3.90
CA GLY A 81 7.78 -17.27 3.70
C GLY A 81 8.35 -16.36 4.79
N VAL A 82 7.53 -15.49 5.38
CA VAL A 82 7.96 -14.55 6.43
C VAL A 82 8.09 -15.25 7.79
N THR A 83 7.25 -16.22 8.11
CA THR A 83 7.34 -16.97 9.38
C THR A 83 8.47 -18.00 9.44
N ARG A 84 8.90 -18.57 8.31
CA ARG A 84 9.93 -19.64 8.30
C ARG A 84 11.37 -19.15 8.39
N VAL A 85 11.65 -17.88 8.11
CA VAL A 85 13.02 -17.32 8.21
C VAL A 85 13.36 -16.98 9.68
N ALA A 86 12.37 -16.74 10.53
CA ALA A 86 12.59 -16.38 11.94
C ALA A 86 13.03 -17.55 12.85
N SER A 87 13.00 -18.80 12.38
CA SER A 87 13.22 -19.99 13.23
C SER A 87 14.66 -20.53 13.26
N GLY A 88 15.63 -19.86 12.60
CA GLY A 88 17.01 -20.36 12.48
C GLY A 88 18.07 -19.65 13.33
N LEU A 89 17.76 -18.51 13.95
CA LEU A 89 18.73 -17.75 14.74
C LEU A 89 18.71 -18.15 16.22
N PRO A 90 19.87 -18.24 16.88
CA PRO A 90 19.94 -18.43 18.31
C PRO A 90 19.14 -17.33 19.01
N SER A 91 18.37 -17.70 20.03
CA SER A 91 17.35 -16.91 20.75
C SER A 91 17.82 -15.57 21.35
N GLY A 92 19.05 -15.12 21.12
CA GLY A 92 19.64 -13.95 21.78
C GLY A 92 20.02 -12.77 20.87
N ALA A 93 20.03 -12.92 19.55
CA ALA A 93 20.58 -11.91 18.65
C ALA A 93 19.57 -11.56 17.54
N ARG A 94 18.71 -10.56 17.79
CA ARG A 94 17.81 -9.98 16.78
C ARG A 94 18.15 -8.51 16.59
N PRO A 95 18.03 -7.95 15.37
CA PRO A 95 18.06 -6.51 15.17
C PRO A 95 17.09 -5.82 16.13
N CYS A 96 17.50 -4.71 16.74
CA CYS A 96 16.68 -3.92 17.65
C CYS A 96 16.34 -2.60 16.98
N ILE A 97 15.28 -2.60 16.17
CA ILE A 97 14.86 -1.37 15.49
C ILE A 97 14.17 -0.45 16.50
N ARG A 98 14.68 0.77 16.62
CA ARG A 98 14.13 1.81 17.48
C ARG A 98 13.68 3.01 16.66
N PHE A 99 12.62 3.63 17.13
CA PHE A 99 12.19 4.94 16.67
C PHE A 99 13.02 6.02 17.39
N LEU A 100 13.73 6.85 16.64
CA LEU A 100 14.59 7.90 17.19
C LEU A 100 13.89 9.26 17.26
N GLY A 101 12.94 9.51 16.35
CA GLY A 101 12.27 10.80 16.25
C GLY A 101 11.64 11.01 14.88
N TRP A 102 11.21 12.23 14.63
CA TRP A 102 10.64 12.63 13.35
C TRP A 102 11.06 14.06 13.03
N GLU A 103 10.98 14.41 11.76
CA GLU A 103 11.28 15.74 11.28
C GLU A 103 10.41 16.13 10.09
N ALA A 104 10.32 17.44 9.84
CA ALA A 104 9.69 18.01 8.66
C ALA A 104 10.71 18.88 7.92
N THR A 105 11.12 18.45 6.73
CA THR A 105 12.11 19.12 5.90
C THR A 105 11.46 19.66 4.62
N GLU A 106 12.10 20.64 3.97
CA GLU A 106 11.63 21.06 2.64
C GLU A 106 11.85 19.89 1.65
N ALA A 107 10.81 19.53 0.90
CA ALA A 107 10.91 18.44 -0.06
C ALA A 107 11.79 18.85 -1.24
N PRO A 108 12.67 17.97 -1.74
CA PRO A 108 13.49 18.28 -2.91
C PRO A 108 12.59 18.49 -4.13
N LEU A 109 12.77 19.62 -4.84
CA LEU A 109 11.98 20.01 -6.02
C LEU A 109 12.34 19.23 -7.30
N ILE A 110 13.18 18.21 -7.19
CA ILE A 110 13.67 17.45 -8.32
C ILE A 110 12.71 16.28 -8.56
N SER A 111 12.07 16.24 -9.73
CA SER A 111 11.30 15.05 -10.10
C SER A 111 12.21 13.83 -10.19
N PRO A 112 11.72 12.61 -9.96
CA PRO A 112 12.50 11.39 -10.16
C PRO A 112 13.04 11.20 -11.58
N GLN A 113 12.56 12.00 -12.54
CA GLN A 113 13.00 12.01 -13.94
C GLN A 113 14.02 13.12 -14.23
N GLY A 114 14.53 13.80 -13.20
CA GLY A 114 15.48 14.90 -13.33
C GLY A 114 14.90 16.17 -13.96
N ARG A 115 13.57 16.24 -14.13
CA ARG A 115 12.89 17.45 -14.57
C ARG A 115 12.64 18.35 -13.36
N GLU A 116 13.04 19.61 -13.50
CA GLU A 116 12.68 20.68 -12.58
C GLU A 116 11.16 20.86 -12.66
N MET A 117 10.44 20.46 -11.61
CA MET A 117 9.01 20.72 -11.57
C MET A 117 8.80 22.17 -11.19
N GLN A 118 7.97 22.87 -11.95
CA GLN A 118 7.49 24.20 -11.60
C GLN A 118 6.47 24.09 -10.45
N ILE A 119 6.91 23.58 -9.30
CA ILE A 119 6.11 23.67 -8.08
C ILE A 119 6.31 25.09 -7.57
N THR A 120 5.29 25.93 -7.75
CA THR A 120 5.29 27.31 -7.25
C THR A 120 5.32 27.40 -5.72
N GLU A 121 4.99 26.29 -5.05
CA GLU A 121 4.84 26.19 -3.61
C GLU A 121 5.82 25.16 -3.05
N ARG A 122 6.46 25.46 -1.92
CA ARG A 122 7.43 24.55 -1.31
C ARG A 122 6.72 23.51 -0.45
N PRO A 123 6.79 22.20 -0.78
CA PRO A 123 6.22 21.17 0.07
C PRO A 123 7.11 20.91 1.29
N TRP A 124 6.49 20.59 2.41
CA TRP A 124 7.15 20.04 3.60
C TRP A 124 6.98 18.53 3.63
N LEU A 125 8.09 17.80 3.60
CA LEU A 125 8.15 16.35 3.73
C LEU A 125 8.30 15.96 5.21
N THR A 126 7.33 15.23 5.74
CA THR A 126 7.41 14.66 7.09
C THR A 126 8.00 13.26 7.03
N ARG A 127 9.03 12.99 7.85
CA ARG A 127 9.78 11.73 7.87
C ARG A 127 9.90 11.20 9.29
N LEU A 128 9.91 9.87 9.43
CA LEU A 128 10.24 9.18 10.68
C LEU A 128 11.67 8.66 10.63
N THR A 129 12.37 8.77 11.75
CA THR A 129 13.75 8.30 11.88
C THR A 129 13.79 7.00 12.67
N PHE A 130 14.42 5.99 12.10
CA PHE A 130 14.64 4.69 12.72
C PHE A 130 16.13 4.35 12.73
N ALA A 131 16.56 3.57 13.71
CA ALA A 131 17.91 3.00 13.74
C ALA A 131 17.86 1.60 14.33
N ASN A 132 18.87 0.78 14.02
CA ASN A 132 19.06 -0.52 14.64
C ASN A 132 20.11 -0.38 15.75
N GLU A 133 19.65 -0.43 17.00
CA GLU A 133 20.45 -0.21 18.21
C GLU A 133 20.41 -1.45 19.12
N PRO A 134 21.06 -2.56 18.73
CA PRO A 134 21.20 -3.70 19.61
C PRO A 134 22.21 -3.41 20.73
N ASP A 135 22.08 -4.09 21.88
CA ASP A 135 22.98 -3.90 23.03
C ASP A 135 24.45 -4.24 22.72
N LEU A 136 24.68 -5.17 21.79
CA LEU A 136 26.01 -5.56 21.29
C LEU A 136 25.99 -5.54 19.76
N PRO A 137 26.49 -4.48 19.09
CA PRO A 137 26.44 -4.38 17.65
C PRO A 137 27.37 -5.38 16.97
N THR A 138 26.82 -6.23 16.11
CA THR A 138 27.56 -7.18 15.27
C THR A 138 26.97 -7.18 13.86
N SER A 139 27.78 -7.52 12.84
CA SER A 139 27.30 -7.57 11.44
C SER A 139 26.11 -8.51 11.25
N ASP A 140 26.02 -9.56 12.07
CA ASP A 140 24.93 -10.56 12.01
C ASP A 140 23.58 -10.00 12.52
N LEU A 141 23.61 -8.83 13.18
CA LEU A 141 22.44 -8.11 13.66
C LEU A 141 21.94 -7.06 12.66
N MET A 142 22.51 -7.00 11.46
CA MET A 142 21.97 -6.16 10.39
C MET A 142 20.56 -6.63 10.01
N ALA A 143 19.66 -5.67 9.85
CA ALA A 143 18.32 -5.95 9.34
C ALA A 143 18.31 -5.81 7.83
N HIS A 144 18.11 -6.91 7.10
CA HIS A 144 18.16 -6.90 5.63
C HIS A 144 16.78 -6.74 5.00
N LYS A 145 16.72 -6.01 3.89
CA LYS A 145 15.51 -5.82 3.05
C LYS A 145 14.30 -5.32 3.84
N VAL A 146 14.53 -4.35 4.73
CA VAL A 146 13.50 -3.76 5.57
C VAL A 146 12.58 -2.89 4.72
N ALA A 147 11.33 -3.31 4.57
CA ALA A 147 10.24 -2.55 3.99
C ALA A 147 9.42 -1.88 5.11
N GLY A 148 9.04 -0.61 4.91
CA GLY A 148 8.06 0.05 5.75
C GLY A 148 6.67 -0.03 5.12
N HIS A 149 5.68 -0.56 5.84
CA HIS A 149 4.27 -0.47 5.48
C HIS A 149 3.59 0.55 6.40
N VAL A 150 2.96 1.56 5.81
CA VAL A 150 2.32 2.66 6.53
C VAL A 150 0.82 2.61 6.30
N GLU A 151 0.05 2.55 7.38
CA GLU A 151 -1.42 2.55 7.37
C GLU A 151 -1.94 3.77 8.13
N PHE A 152 -2.94 4.45 7.57
CA PHE A 152 -3.56 5.63 8.16
C PHE A 152 -5.00 5.31 8.56
N TYR A 153 -5.33 5.69 9.78
CA TYR A 153 -6.63 5.52 10.40
C TYR A 153 -7.14 6.86 10.95
N ASP A 154 -8.42 6.89 11.29
CA ASP A 154 -8.98 7.96 12.12
C ASP A 154 -8.33 8.02 13.53
N ALA A 155 -8.71 9.04 14.29
CA ALA A 155 -8.20 9.25 15.63
C ALA A 155 -8.51 8.08 16.58
N SER A 156 -9.64 7.37 16.39
CA SER A 156 -10.06 6.25 17.24
C SER A 156 -9.50 4.89 16.80
N ARG A 157 -8.86 4.80 15.61
CA ARG A 157 -8.37 3.58 14.95
C ARG A 157 -9.46 2.67 14.39
N ASP A 158 -10.70 3.16 14.29
CA ASP A 158 -11.84 2.36 13.84
C ASP A 158 -11.99 2.39 12.32
N SER A 159 -11.66 3.52 11.71
CA SER A 159 -11.79 3.72 10.26
C SER A 159 -10.43 3.74 9.59
N PHE A 160 -10.21 2.79 8.68
CA PHE A 160 -9.05 2.78 7.79
C PHE A 160 -9.27 3.75 6.63
N PHE A 161 -8.31 4.66 6.40
CA PHE A 161 -8.32 5.54 5.24
C PHE A 161 -7.60 4.90 4.05
N PHE A 162 -6.31 4.63 4.21
CA PHE A 162 -5.48 4.01 3.17
C PHE A 162 -4.18 3.45 3.75
N GLY A 163 -3.50 2.65 2.94
CA GLY A 163 -2.18 2.09 3.25
C GLY A 163 -1.24 2.21 2.06
N MET A 164 0.06 2.26 2.34
CA MET A 164 1.10 2.36 1.33
C MET A 164 2.39 1.68 1.78
N VAL A 165 3.19 1.24 0.81
CA VAL A 165 4.60 0.90 1.06
C VAL A 165 5.33 2.23 1.16
N GLY A 166 5.95 2.49 2.31
CA GLY A 166 6.73 3.68 2.56
C GLY A 166 7.98 3.74 1.69
N GLN A 167 8.49 4.96 1.53
CA GLN A 167 9.68 5.25 0.76
C GLN A 167 10.81 5.60 1.72
N TRP A 168 11.92 4.88 1.65
CA TRP A 168 13.12 5.23 2.39
C TRP A 168 13.87 6.35 1.67
N SER A 169 14.40 7.30 2.44
CA SER A 169 15.30 8.36 1.95
C SER A 169 16.65 8.27 2.65
N SER A 170 17.74 8.46 1.90
CA SER A 170 19.08 8.70 2.44
C SER A 170 19.28 10.20 2.67
N ASP A 171 19.85 10.56 3.83
CA ASP A 171 20.37 11.91 4.08
C ASP A 171 21.90 11.94 3.90
N VAL A 172 22.45 11.08 3.02
CA VAL A 172 23.89 11.11 2.74
C VAL A 172 24.19 12.42 2.02
N GLU A 173 24.68 13.41 2.78
CA GLU A 173 25.12 14.71 2.29
C GLU A 173 26.04 14.51 1.07
N GLY A 174 25.61 14.98 -0.10
CA GLY A 174 26.38 14.93 -1.34
C GLY A 174 25.95 13.87 -2.36
N GLU A 175 25.06 12.94 -2.02
CA GLU A 175 24.41 12.07 -3.01
C GLU A 175 23.09 12.68 -3.47
N THR A 176 23.16 13.53 -4.49
CA THR A 176 21.97 14.06 -5.21
C THR A 176 21.19 12.98 -5.96
N ASP A 177 21.72 11.76 -6.05
CA ASP A 177 21.00 10.59 -6.55
C ASP A 177 20.29 9.87 -5.40
N THR A 178 19.29 10.54 -4.81
CA THR A 178 18.34 9.90 -3.89
C THR A 178 17.52 8.87 -4.66
N ILE A 179 18.06 7.65 -4.82
CA ILE A 179 17.30 6.50 -5.28
C ILE A 179 16.31 6.18 -4.17
N ALA A 180 15.09 6.67 -4.34
CA ALA A 180 13.98 6.30 -3.51
C ALA A 180 13.76 4.78 -3.61
N VAL A 181 14.00 4.05 -2.52
CA VAL A 181 13.88 2.60 -2.47
C VAL A 181 12.77 2.16 -1.52
N SER A 182 12.09 1.07 -1.87
CA SER A 182 11.04 0.47 -1.04
C SER A 182 11.60 -0.40 0.09
N GLN A 183 12.88 -0.77 0.00
CA GLN A 183 13.58 -1.65 0.93
C GLN A 183 15.02 -1.15 1.14
N ILE A 184 15.50 -1.25 2.37
CA ILE A 184 16.88 -0.92 2.74
C ILE A 184 17.47 -2.00 3.64
N ASP A 185 18.79 -2.02 3.75
CA ASP A 185 19.48 -2.72 4.84
C ASP A 185 19.78 -1.69 5.95
N ILE A 186 19.43 -2.01 7.20
CA ILE A 186 19.65 -1.15 8.36
C ILE A 186 20.82 -1.73 9.17
N SER A 187 21.96 -1.04 9.12
CA SER A 187 23.17 -1.38 9.86
C SER A 187 22.93 -1.33 11.36
N SER A 188 23.59 -2.23 12.11
CA SER A 188 23.46 -2.34 13.57
C SER A 188 24.27 -1.29 14.35
N ASP A 189 24.68 -0.20 13.71
CA ASP A 189 25.62 0.80 14.24
C ASP A 189 24.91 2.09 14.70
N ALA A 190 23.61 2.02 14.94
CA ALA A 190 22.76 3.16 15.30
C ALA A 190 22.66 4.27 14.24
N THR A 191 23.08 4.01 12.99
CA THR A 191 22.92 4.98 11.90
C THR A 191 21.42 5.27 11.65
N PRO A 192 21.01 6.55 11.54
CA PRO A 192 19.63 6.91 11.30
C PRO A 192 19.21 6.66 9.84
N TYR A 193 18.00 6.12 9.67
CA TYR A 193 17.33 5.90 8.39
C TYR A 193 15.96 6.55 8.40
N TYR A 194 15.59 7.18 7.29
CA TYR A 194 14.41 8.02 7.22
C TYR A 194 13.32 7.37 6.36
N LEU A 195 12.13 7.21 6.94
CA LEU A 195 10.95 6.73 6.25
C LEU A 195 10.02 7.90 5.96
N ASN A 196 9.79 8.19 4.69
CA ASN A 196 8.91 9.25 4.25
C ASN A 196 7.45 8.91 4.56
N LEU A 197 6.71 9.90 5.08
CA LEU A 197 5.37 9.71 5.61
C LEU A 197 4.32 10.48 4.81
N VAL A 198 4.39 11.82 4.81
CA VAL A 198 3.42 12.69 4.14
C VAL A 198 4.09 13.96 3.62
N LEU A 199 3.49 14.54 2.58
CA LEU A 199 3.77 15.89 2.07
C LEU A 199 2.69 16.86 2.54
N LYS A 200 3.09 18.06 2.95
CA LYS A 200 2.21 19.18 3.31
C LYS A 200 2.61 20.43 2.56
N TYR A 201 1.65 21.07 1.88
CA TYR A 201 1.84 22.40 1.29
C TYR A 201 1.34 23.47 2.25
N ASP A 202 1.99 24.63 2.28
CA ASP A 202 1.62 25.72 3.18
C ASP A 202 0.26 26.35 2.82
N VAL A 203 -0.19 26.24 1.57
CA VAL A 203 -1.48 26.80 1.12
C VAL A 203 -2.65 25.83 1.23
N ASP A 204 -2.38 24.54 1.39
CA ASP A 204 -3.42 23.50 1.40
C ASP A 204 -4.00 23.35 2.81
N GLU A 205 -5.24 22.85 2.93
CA GLU A 205 -5.74 22.36 4.22
C GLU A 205 -5.25 20.92 4.47
N GLU A 206 -4.97 20.19 3.41
CA GLU A 206 -4.68 18.77 3.41
C GLU A 206 -3.19 18.44 3.45
N CYS A 207 -2.89 17.20 3.80
CA CYS A 207 -1.60 16.56 3.54
C CYS A 207 -1.80 15.27 2.74
N TYR A 208 -0.73 14.78 2.12
CA TYR A 208 -0.79 13.68 1.16
C TYR A 208 0.25 12.62 1.49
N GLY A 209 -0.15 11.35 1.56
CA GLY A 209 0.78 10.23 1.71
C GLY A 209 1.72 10.12 0.52
N ILE A 210 3.02 10.04 0.79
CA ILE A 210 4.08 9.99 -0.23
C ILE A 210 4.77 8.62 -0.26
N ASN A 211 4.97 8.08 -1.46
CA ASN A 211 5.86 6.95 -1.69
C ASN A 211 6.43 6.93 -3.12
N ASN A 212 7.06 5.82 -3.51
CA ASN A 212 7.63 5.63 -4.85
C ASN A 212 6.60 5.72 -6.00
N ASP A 213 5.31 5.47 -5.75
CA ASP A 213 4.26 5.56 -6.76
C ASP A 213 3.75 6.99 -6.98
N THR A 214 4.03 7.91 -6.04
CA THR A 214 3.46 9.27 -6.04
C THR A 214 3.82 10.01 -7.33
N ALA A 215 5.05 9.88 -7.82
CA ALA A 215 5.49 10.54 -9.05
C ALA A 215 4.75 10.05 -10.30
N VAL A 216 4.23 8.82 -10.29
CA VAL A 216 3.43 8.27 -11.40
C VAL A 216 1.96 8.66 -11.26
N ARG A 217 1.45 8.71 -10.04
CA ARG A 217 0.03 8.97 -9.75
C ARG A 217 -0.35 10.45 -9.79
N ALA A 218 0.54 11.31 -9.31
CA ALA A 218 0.36 12.76 -9.25
C ALA A 218 1.59 13.47 -9.85
N PRO A 219 1.88 13.28 -11.15
CA PRO A 219 3.12 13.76 -11.77
C PRO A 219 3.24 15.28 -11.86
N ALA A 220 2.16 16.03 -11.66
CA ALA A 220 2.16 17.48 -11.79
C ALA A 220 2.69 18.17 -10.52
N ASP A 221 2.26 17.71 -9.34
CA ASP A 221 2.47 18.41 -8.08
C ASP A 221 2.49 17.48 -6.85
N TRP A 222 2.54 16.17 -7.05
CA TRP A 222 2.59 15.14 -6.00
C TRP A 222 1.39 15.11 -5.04
N ARG A 223 0.31 15.84 -5.32
CA ARG A 223 -0.96 15.77 -4.59
C ARG A 223 -1.74 14.51 -4.98
N ASP A 224 -1.36 13.35 -4.42
CA ASP A 224 -2.08 12.09 -4.65
C ASP A 224 -3.43 12.10 -3.92
N GLU A 225 -4.50 12.45 -4.63
CA GLU A 225 -5.87 12.49 -4.13
C GLU A 225 -6.33 11.19 -3.45
N LYS A 226 -5.78 10.04 -3.83
CA LYS A 226 -6.13 8.75 -3.20
C LYS A 226 -5.47 8.55 -1.83
N ARG A 227 -4.51 9.40 -1.48
CA ARG A 227 -3.76 9.39 -0.22
C ARG A 227 -3.88 10.72 0.51
N LYS A 228 -4.97 11.44 0.29
CA LYS A 228 -5.25 12.73 0.90
C LYS A 228 -5.81 12.58 2.31
N LEU A 229 -5.32 13.40 3.23
CA LEU A 229 -5.81 13.54 4.59
C LEU A 229 -6.17 15.00 4.84
N GLY A 230 -7.42 15.25 5.23
CA GLY A 230 -7.90 16.59 5.59
C GLY A 230 -7.25 17.14 6.86
N GLN A 231 -7.76 18.28 7.31
CA GLN A 231 -7.43 18.77 8.65
C GLN A 231 -7.97 17.79 9.71
N GLY A 232 -7.14 17.43 10.69
CA GLY A 232 -7.54 16.51 11.74
C GLY A 232 -6.40 15.87 12.51
N LEU A 233 -6.82 14.95 13.40
CA LEU A 233 -5.94 14.02 14.11
C LEU A 233 -6.16 12.62 13.52
N TYR A 234 -5.07 11.93 13.22
CA TYR A 234 -5.04 10.62 12.61
C TYR A 234 -4.16 9.68 13.43
N THR A 235 -4.47 8.39 13.38
CA THR A 235 -3.54 7.36 13.85
C THR A 235 -2.78 6.79 12.67
N VAL A 236 -1.46 6.72 12.80
CA VAL A 236 -0.55 6.13 11.81
C VAL A 236 0.07 4.88 12.41
N LYS A 237 -0.01 3.77 11.68
CA LYS A 237 0.65 2.52 12.01
C LYS A 237 1.78 2.29 11.02
N VAL A 238 2.99 2.08 11.53
CA VAL A 238 4.17 1.77 10.72
C VAL A 238 4.64 0.38 11.08
N MET A 239 4.60 -0.53 10.11
CA MET A 239 5.06 -1.89 10.24
C MET A 239 6.36 -2.05 9.46
N LEU A 240 7.45 -2.38 10.14
CA LEU A 240 8.74 -2.63 9.53
C LEU A 240 8.93 -4.15 9.40
N HIS A 241 9.11 -4.60 8.16
CA HIS A 241 9.27 -6.01 7.83
C HIS A 241 10.54 -6.24 7.02
N GLY A 242 11.37 -7.16 7.48
CA GLY A 242 12.60 -7.56 6.79
C GLY A 242 13.12 -8.89 7.30
N THR A 243 14.33 -9.25 6.88
CA THR A 243 15.02 -10.43 7.41
C THR A 243 15.33 -10.17 8.89
N ASN A 244 14.72 -10.95 9.77
CA ASN A 244 14.83 -10.85 11.23
C ASN A 244 14.24 -9.58 11.85
N VAL A 245 13.42 -8.83 11.10
CA VAL A 245 12.73 -7.63 11.60
C VAL A 245 11.24 -7.76 11.35
N ALA A 246 10.46 -7.61 12.42
CA ALA A 246 9.01 -7.54 12.39
C ALA A 246 8.54 -6.64 13.53
N GLU A 247 8.72 -5.33 13.36
CA GLU A 247 8.42 -4.32 14.39
C GLU A 247 7.20 -3.49 13.98
N THR A 248 6.42 -3.03 14.96
CA THR A 248 5.25 -2.18 14.70
C THR A 248 5.28 -0.97 15.63
N PHE A 249 5.13 0.22 15.03
CA PHE A 249 5.11 1.49 15.72
C PHE A 249 3.78 2.20 15.47
N TRP A 250 3.26 2.88 16.50
CA TRP A 250 2.02 3.65 16.42
C TRP A 250 2.29 5.12 16.73
N PHE A 251 1.76 5.99 15.89
CA PHE A 251 1.93 7.44 15.99
C PHE A 251 0.60 8.16 15.83
N GLY A 252 0.48 9.31 16.47
CA GLY A 252 -0.54 10.30 16.17
C GLY A 252 0.00 11.28 15.13
N LEU A 253 -0.76 11.53 14.07
CA LEU A 253 -0.45 12.54 13.07
C LEU A 253 -1.46 13.68 13.18
N ILE A 254 -0.96 14.90 13.36
CA ILE A 254 -1.80 16.10 13.45
C ILE A 254 -1.57 16.93 12.19
N ASN A 255 -2.63 17.11 11.41
CA ASN A 255 -2.70 18.10 10.34
C ASN A 255 -3.60 19.26 10.79
N ARG A 256 -3.04 20.46 10.93
CA ARG A 256 -3.77 21.66 11.41
C ARG A 256 -4.31 22.55 10.29
N GLY A 257 -4.14 22.16 9.03
CA GLY A 257 -4.61 22.94 7.89
C GLY A 257 -3.57 23.90 7.34
N ILE A 258 -4.06 25.01 6.77
CA ILE A 258 -3.27 26.01 6.04
C ILE A 258 -2.19 26.64 6.94
N GLY A 259 -0.99 26.79 6.38
CA GLY A 259 0.17 27.44 7.00
C GLY A 259 0.76 26.67 8.17
N GLN A 260 0.33 25.43 8.41
CA GLN A 260 0.79 24.60 9.51
C GLN A 260 1.40 23.31 8.97
N ARG A 261 2.60 23.00 9.48
CA ARG A 261 3.26 21.72 9.19
C ARG A 261 2.58 20.59 9.94
N VAL A 262 2.68 19.39 9.39
CA VAL A 262 2.24 18.17 10.07
C VAL A 262 3.13 17.93 11.29
N ARG A 263 2.51 17.47 12.39
CA ARG A 263 3.21 17.11 13.61
C ARG A 263 2.97 15.64 13.94
N ILE A 264 4.02 14.93 14.34
CA ILE A 264 3.93 13.55 14.83
C ILE A 264 3.98 13.54 16.36
N LEU A 265 3.13 12.71 16.96
CA LEU A 265 3.11 12.36 18.38
C LEU A 265 3.41 10.87 18.50
N GLN A 266 4.39 10.49 19.32
CA GLN A 266 4.60 9.09 19.63
C GLN A 266 3.48 8.60 20.54
N ILE A 267 2.78 7.54 20.16
CA ILE A 267 1.83 6.86 21.03
C ILE A 267 2.60 5.69 21.63
N SER A 268 2.74 5.67 22.95
CA SER A 268 3.34 4.52 23.64
C SER A 268 2.60 3.25 23.24
N THR A 269 3.35 2.28 22.72
CA THR A 269 2.89 0.91 22.46
C THR A 269 2.44 0.23 23.74
#